data_AF-A0A7C3GRT3-F1
#
_entry.id   AF-A0A7C3GRT3-F1
#
_cell.length_a   1.000
_cell.length_b   1.000
_cell.length_c   1.000
_cell.angle_alpha   90.00
_cell.angle_beta   90.00
_cell.angle_gamma   90.00
#
_symmetry.space_group_name_H-M   'P 1'
#
loop_
_entity.id
_entity.type
_entity.pdbx_description
1 polymer ?
#
loop_
_entity_poly.entity_id
_entity_poly.type
_entity_poly.pdbx_seq_one_letter_code
_entity_poly.pdbx_strand_id
1 'polypeptide(L)'
;MKTKKSFTLIELLIVIAIIGILASIVLVNLNTVKSKARDADFKSLASSLNAVFIMCCNEDGVIQNTVGGNVCNLSDVSEHYPGNDKLGSVTVNSPCNNQNYQVTITPGTENTGNCINIVLNQTGIISSTGC
;
A
#
# COMPACT_ATOMS: atom_id res chain seq x y z
N MET A 1 51.35 -30.22 -11.22
CA MET A 1 50.38 -30.99 -12.03
C MET A 1 48.99 -30.42 -11.76
N LYS A 2 48.32 -29.80 -12.75
CA LYS A 2 46.99 -29.19 -12.55
C LYS A 2 45.92 -30.25 -12.82
N THR A 3 45.18 -30.66 -11.80
CA THR A 3 44.02 -31.55 -11.93
C THR A 3 42.88 -30.75 -12.57
N LYS A 4 42.51 -31.10 -13.81
CA LYS A 4 41.28 -30.56 -14.42
C LYS A 4 40.09 -31.27 -13.78
N LYS A 5 39.30 -30.54 -12.98
CA LYS A 5 38.00 -31.03 -12.51
C LYS A 5 37.03 -30.98 -13.69
N SER A 6 36.63 -32.16 -14.17
CA SER A 6 35.57 -32.30 -15.16
C SER A 6 34.23 -32.42 -14.42
N PHE A 7 33.26 -31.59 -14.77
CA PHE A 7 31.88 -31.70 -14.28
C PHE A 7 31.21 -32.88 -14.99
N THR A 8 30.54 -33.76 -14.26
CA THR A 8 29.80 -34.86 -14.89
C THR A 8 28.45 -34.37 -15.40
N LEU A 9 27.96 -34.96 -16.51
CA LEU A 9 26.63 -34.66 -17.04
C LEU A 9 25.51 -34.97 -16.03
N ILE A 10 25.72 -36.00 -15.21
CA ILE A 10 24.74 -36.39 -14.19
C ILE A 10 24.65 -35.36 -13.06
N GLU A 11 25.78 -34.77 -12.63
CA GLU A 11 25.76 -33.67 -11.65
C GLU A 11 24.97 -32.47 -12.17
N LEU A 12 25.15 -32.11 -13.44
CA LEU A 12 24.39 -31.00 -14.04
C LEU A 12 22.89 -31.33 -14.13
N LEU A 13 22.55 -32.58 -14.47
CA LEU A 13 21.17 -33.04 -14.64
C LEU A 13 20.40 -33.07 -13.32
N ILE A 14 21.01 -33.53 -12.23
CA ILE A 14 20.35 -33.56 -10.91
C ILE A 14 20.11 -32.13 -10.40
N VAL A 15 21.02 -31.20 -10.67
CA VAL A 15 20.90 -29.81 -10.22
C VAL A 15 19.69 -29.12 -10.85
N ILE A 16 19.49 -29.25 -12.17
CA ILE A 16 18.31 -28.67 -12.82
C ILE A 16 17.00 -29.31 -12.33
N ALA A 17 17.02 -30.60 -11.99
CA ALA A 17 15.86 -31.28 -11.42
C ALA A 17 15.50 -30.72 -10.03
N ILE A 18 16.49 -30.53 -9.16
CA ILE A 18 16.27 -29.96 -7.82
C ILE A 18 15.81 -28.50 -7.91
N ILE A 19 16.44 -27.68 -8.76
CA ILE A 19 16.03 -26.28 -8.96
C ILE A 19 14.58 -26.21 -9.47
N GLY A 20 14.18 -27.11 -10.37
CA GLY A 20 12.80 -27.19 -10.88
C GLY A 20 11.76 -27.46 -9.77
N ILE A 21 12.05 -28.39 -8.86
CA ILE A 21 11.18 -28.70 -7.72
C ILE A 21 11.07 -27.49 -6.78
N LEU A 22 12.20 -26.89 -6.41
CA LEU A 22 12.22 -25.73 -5.51
C LEU A 22 11.51 -24.52 -6.13
N ALA A 23 11.69 -24.28 -7.43
CA ALA A 23 11.06 -23.17 -8.15
C ALA A 23 9.52 -23.29 -8.17
N SER A 24 8.98 -24.51 -8.31
CA SER A 24 7.53 -24.74 -8.34
C SER A 24 6.84 -24.29 -7.03
N ILE A 25 7.46 -24.55 -5.88
CA ILE A 25 6.92 -24.21 -4.55
C ILE A 25 6.97 -22.69 -4.33
N VAL A 26 8.08 -22.05 -4.73
CA VAL A 26 8.29 -20.61 -4.57
C VAL A 26 7.30 -19.80 -5.40
N LEU A 27 6.96 -20.26 -6.61
CA LEU A 27 6.06 -19.53 -7.51
C LEU A 27 4.64 -19.36 -6.94
N VAL A 28 4.11 -20.40 -6.29
CA VAL A 28 2.77 -20.36 -5.68
C VAL A 28 2.68 -19.31 -4.56
N ASN A 29 3.75 -19.17 -3.78
CA ASN A 29 3.81 -18.21 -2.66
C ASN A 29 4.09 -16.76 -3.12
N LEU A 30 4.63 -16.57 -4.31
CA LEU A 30 5.04 -15.25 -4.79
C LEU A 30 3.84 -14.33 -5.08
N ASN A 31 2.71 -14.89 -5.53
CA ASN A 31 1.51 -14.12 -5.80
C ASN A 31 0.87 -13.56 -4.52
N THR A 32 0.82 -14.36 -3.46
CA THR A 32 0.27 -13.94 -2.17
C THR A 32 1.17 -12.91 -1.48
N VAL A 33 2.50 -13.10 -1.53
CA VAL A 33 3.47 -12.14 -1.00
C VAL A 33 3.38 -10.80 -1.73
N LYS A 34 3.26 -10.79 -3.06
CA LYS A 34 3.08 -9.56 -3.85
C LYS A 34 1.79 -8.82 -3.49
N SER A 35 0.70 -9.55 -3.28
CA SER A 35 -0.57 -8.93 -2.86
C SER A 35 -0.44 -8.28 -1.48
N LYS A 36 0.14 -9.03 -0.52
CA LYS A 36 0.37 -8.53 0.85
C LYS A 36 1.34 -7.35 0.92
N ALA A 37 2.33 -7.30 0.03
CA ALA A 37 3.23 -6.15 -0.10
C ALA A 37 2.45 -4.90 -0.53
N ARG A 38 1.58 -5.01 -1.55
CA ARG A 38 0.71 -3.90 -1.99
C ARG A 38 -0.25 -3.45 -0.89
N ASP A 39 -0.82 -4.39 -0.14
CA ASP A 39 -1.69 -4.06 1.00
C ASP A 39 -0.93 -3.28 2.09
N ALA A 40 0.32 -3.66 2.37
CA ALA A 40 1.18 -2.95 3.30
C ALA A 40 1.56 -1.54 2.81
N ASP A 41 1.86 -1.40 1.52
CA ASP A 41 2.14 -0.10 0.89
C ASP A 41 0.92 0.84 0.98
N PHE A 42 -0.28 0.31 0.72
CA PHE A 42 -1.52 1.08 0.84
C PHE A 42 -1.81 1.48 2.30
N LYS A 43 -1.56 0.59 3.26
CA LYS A 43 -1.69 0.90 4.69
C LYS A 43 -0.70 1.99 5.13
N SER A 44 0.53 1.95 4.62
CA SER A 44 1.55 2.98 4.90
C SER A 44 1.14 4.34 4.31
N LEU A 45 0.59 4.34 3.09
CA LEU A 45 0.00 5.54 2.48
C LEU A 45 -1.12 6.12 3.35
N ALA A 46 -2.04 5.26 3.82
CA ALA A 46 -3.14 5.65 4.69
C ALA A 46 -2.66 6.33 5.98
N SER A 47 -1.65 5.75 6.64
CA SER A 47 -1.04 6.33 7.84
C SER A 47 -0.35 7.67 7.56
N SER A 48 0.26 7.83 6.39
CA SER A 48 0.91 9.09 5.99
C SER A 48 -0.11 10.20 5.76
N LEU A 49 -1.23 9.89 5.09
CA LEU A 49 -2.35 10.83 4.91
C LEU A 49 -3.02 11.19 6.25
N ASN A 50 -3.01 10.27 7.23
CA ASN A 50 -3.60 10.56 8.53
C ASN A 50 -2.90 11.71 9.27
N ALA A 51 -1.58 11.83 9.12
CA ALA A 51 -0.84 12.96 9.72
C ALA A 51 -1.32 14.30 9.15
N VAL A 52 -1.55 14.35 7.84
CA VAL A 52 -2.09 15.52 7.14
C VAL A 52 -3.51 15.86 7.61
N PHE A 53 -4.38 14.85 7.76
CA PHE A 53 -5.75 15.07 8.25
C PHE A 53 -5.77 15.66 9.65
N ILE A 54 -4.89 15.19 10.55
CA ILE A 54 -4.75 15.75 11.89
C ILE A 54 -4.33 17.22 11.82
N MET A 55 -3.34 17.54 10.98
CA MET A 55 -2.89 18.92 10.78
C MET A 55 -4.03 19.81 10.27
N CYS A 56 -4.71 19.37 9.20
CA CYS A 56 -5.83 20.09 8.61
C CYS A 56 -6.95 20.36 9.62
N CYS A 57 -7.35 19.36 10.42
CA CYS A 57 -8.41 19.56 11.41
C CYS A 57 -7.96 20.36 12.64
N ASN A 58 -6.67 20.43 12.96
CA ASN A 58 -6.17 21.26 14.06
C ASN A 58 -6.18 22.76 13.74
N GLU A 59 -6.12 23.11 12.46
CA GLU A 59 -6.15 24.47 11.95
C GLU A 59 -7.55 24.88 11.45
N ASP A 60 -8.60 24.19 11.92
CA ASP A 60 -10.00 24.40 11.51
C ASP A 60 -10.23 24.30 9.99
N GLY A 61 -9.35 23.56 9.30
CA GLY A 61 -9.42 23.31 7.87
C GLY A 61 -10.51 22.32 7.47
N VAL A 62 -10.78 22.26 6.17
CA VAL A 62 -11.72 21.30 5.58
C VAL A 62 -10.94 20.27 4.77
N ILE A 63 -11.03 19.00 5.17
CA ILE A 63 -10.48 17.88 4.39
C ILE A 63 -11.23 17.79 3.06
N GLN A 64 -10.49 17.82 1.96
CA GLN A 64 -11.01 17.71 0.61
C GLN A 64 -11.09 16.23 0.19
N ASN A 65 -11.86 15.94 -0.86
CA ASN A 65 -12.11 14.58 -1.34
C ASN A 65 -11.65 14.35 -2.79
N THR A 66 -10.83 15.25 -3.33
CA THR A 66 -10.36 15.18 -4.73
C THR A 66 -9.02 14.44 -4.79
N VAL A 67 -9.02 13.21 -5.31
CA VAL A 67 -7.80 12.46 -5.61
C VAL A 67 -6.89 13.27 -6.54
N GLY A 68 -5.58 13.27 -6.27
CA GLY A 68 -4.61 14.11 -6.99
C GLY A 68 -4.68 15.60 -6.68
N GLY A 69 -5.68 16.06 -5.92
CA GLY A 69 -5.83 17.45 -5.47
C GLY A 69 -5.30 17.67 -4.06
N ASN A 70 -5.45 18.90 -3.57
CA ASN A 70 -5.09 19.24 -2.20
C ASN A 70 -5.85 18.37 -1.19
N VAL A 71 -5.19 17.99 -0.10
CA VAL A 71 -5.80 17.25 1.00
C VAL A 71 -6.64 18.17 1.89
N CYS A 72 -6.21 19.41 2.06
CA CYS A 72 -6.86 20.41 2.88
C CYS A 72 -7.13 21.70 2.07
N ASN A 73 -8.10 22.51 2.51
CA ASN A 73 -8.38 23.83 1.90
C ASN A 73 -7.40 24.93 2.36
N LEU A 74 -6.60 24.68 3.39
CA LEU A 74 -5.68 25.66 3.95
C LEU A 74 -4.55 26.00 2.96
N SER A 75 -4.22 27.28 2.81
CA SER A 75 -3.17 27.73 1.90
C SER A 75 -1.76 27.41 2.39
N ASP A 76 -1.59 27.21 3.70
CA ASP A 76 -0.31 26.89 4.33
C ASP A 76 -0.02 25.38 4.36
N VAL A 77 -1.03 24.55 4.04
CA VAL A 77 -0.94 23.09 3.98
C VAL A 77 -1.02 22.62 2.52
N SER A 78 0.12 22.60 1.84
CA SER A 78 0.22 22.22 0.41
C SER A 78 0.41 20.72 0.20
N GLU A 79 -0.31 19.90 0.97
CA GLU A 79 -0.26 18.44 0.83
C GLU A 79 -1.29 18.00 -0.19
N HIS A 80 -0.88 17.15 -1.12
CA HIS A 80 -1.74 16.63 -2.18
C HIS A 80 -2.00 15.14 -1.98
N TYR A 81 -3.23 14.70 -2.28
CA TYR A 81 -3.48 13.29 -2.46
C TYR A 81 -2.64 12.78 -3.62
N PRO A 82 -2.13 11.55 -3.56
CA PRO A 82 -1.54 10.92 -4.72
C PRO A 82 -2.61 10.75 -5.82
N GLY A 83 -2.14 10.56 -7.06
CA GLY A 83 -3.02 10.36 -8.21
C GLY A 83 -3.84 9.07 -8.13
N ASN A 84 -4.75 8.91 -9.10
CA ASN A 84 -5.67 7.77 -9.24
C ASN A 84 -4.97 6.40 -9.31
N ASP A 85 -3.67 6.39 -9.62
CA ASP A 85 -2.86 5.19 -9.67
C ASP A 85 -2.63 4.61 -8.27
N LYS A 86 -2.45 5.45 -7.26
CA LYS A 86 -2.21 5.00 -5.87
C LYS A 86 -3.46 5.03 -5.00
N LEU A 87 -4.40 5.92 -5.30
CA LEU A 87 -5.61 6.16 -4.50
C LEU A 87 -6.82 6.24 -5.44
N GLY A 88 -7.83 5.39 -5.25
CA GLY A 88 -8.99 5.32 -6.13
C GLY A 88 -10.01 6.41 -5.81
N SER A 89 -10.29 6.59 -4.52
CA SER A 89 -11.23 7.60 -4.03
C SER A 89 -10.92 7.99 -2.60
N VAL A 90 -11.38 9.19 -2.24
CA VAL A 90 -11.40 9.70 -0.88
C VAL A 90 -12.83 10.12 -0.59
N THR A 91 -13.36 9.67 0.54
CA THR A 91 -14.69 10.04 1.01
C THR A 91 -14.58 10.55 2.43
N VAL A 92 -15.01 11.78 2.67
CA VAL A 92 -15.09 12.34 4.02
C VAL A 92 -16.43 11.93 4.62
N ASN A 93 -16.42 10.89 5.46
CA ASN A 93 -17.62 10.39 6.15
C ASN A 93 -18.08 11.34 7.26
N SER A 94 -17.13 12.01 7.90
CA SER A 94 -17.41 13.04 8.90
C SER A 94 -16.35 14.14 8.77
N PRO A 95 -16.76 15.39 8.52
CA PRO A 95 -15.83 16.51 8.43
C PRO A 95 -15.21 16.79 9.81
N CYS A 96 -14.17 17.63 9.83
CA CYS A 96 -13.54 18.07 11.07
C CYS A 96 -14.58 18.70 12.01
N ASN A 97 -14.76 18.11 13.19
CA ASN A 97 -15.58 18.65 14.27
C ASN A 97 -14.92 18.35 15.62
N ASN A 98 -14.55 19.40 16.36
CA ASN A 98 -13.78 19.27 17.60
C ASN A 98 -12.55 18.34 17.43
N GLN A 99 -11.78 18.53 16.35
CA GLN A 99 -10.61 17.72 15.99
C GLN A 99 -10.90 16.23 15.66
N ASN A 100 -12.17 15.83 15.61
CA ASN A 100 -12.58 14.51 15.15
C ASN A 100 -12.94 14.56 13.68
N TYR A 101 -12.56 13.55 12.93
CA TYR A 101 -12.91 13.37 11.53
C TYR A 101 -13.01 11.89 11.21
N GLN A 102 -13.66 11.57 10.10
CA GLN A 102 -13.64 10.23 9.55
C GLN A 102 -13.51 10.29 8.05
N VAL A 103 -12.47 9.63 7.52
CA VAL A 103 -12.18 9.57 6.09
C VAL A 103 -12.04 8.13 5.66
N THR A 104 -12.75 7.74 4.61
CA THR A 104 -12.56 6.48 3.92
C THR A 104 -11.74 6.71 2.66
N ILE A 105 -10.70 5.91 2.48
CA ILE A 105 -9.90 5.89 1.26
C ILE A 105 -9.98 4.52 0.60
N THR A 106 -9.92 4.50 -0.74
CA THR A 106 -9.88 3.26 -1.54
C THR A 106 -8.59 3.21 -2.36
N PRO A 107 -8.03 2.02 -2.60
CA PRO A 107 -6.79 1.90 -3.37
C PRO A 107 -7.01 2.26 -4.85
N GLY A 108 -5.95 2.81 -5.44
CA GLY A 108 -5.89 3.09 -6.88
C GLY A 108 -5.52 1.85 -7.70
N THR A 109 -5.37 2.04 -9.00
CA THR A 109 -5.12 0.96 -9.98
C THR A 109 -3.81 0.20 -9.77
N GLU A 110 -2.79 0.82 -9.15
CA GLU A 110 -1.49 0.20 -8.87
C GLU A 110 -1.42 -0.47 -7.49
N ASN A 111 -2.35 -0.16 -6.59
CA ASN A 111 -2.47 -0.75 -5.25
C ASN A 111 -3.57 -1.82 -5.20
N THR A 112 -3.70 -2.61 -6.28
CA THR A 112 -4.64 -3.74 -6.42
C THR A 112 -4.17 -4.98 -5.64
N GLY A 113 -3.87 -4.79 -4.36
CA GLY A 113 -3.81 -5.89 -3.41
C GLY A 113 -5.21 -6.45 -3.14
N ASN A 114 -5.43 -6.98 -1.94
CA ASN A 114 -6.76 -7.43 -1.52
C ASN A 114 -7.57 -6.29 -0.86
N CYS A 115 -6.91 -5.20 -0.47
CA CYS A 115 -7.53 -4.03 0.12
C CYS A 115 -8.71 -3.49 -0.71
N ILE A 116 -9.84 -3.26 -0.05
CA ILE A 116 -11.04 -2.61 -0.62
C ILE A 116 -11.09 -1.15 -0.18
N ASN A 117 -10.95 -0.91 1.13
CA ASN A 117 -10.93 0.42 1.71
C ASN A 117 -10.29 0.43 3.09
N ILE A 118 -9.77 1.59 3.46
CA ILE A 118 -9.28 1.90 4.81
C ILE A 118 -10.09 3.09 5.34
N VAL A 119 -10.52 2.99 6.59
CA VAL A 119 -11.20 4.09 7.30
C VAL A 119 -10.26 4.62 8.38
N LEU A 120 -10.09 5.94 8.38
CA LEU A 120 -9.18 6.67 9.24
C LEU A 120 -9.96 7.66 10.11
N ASN A 121 -9.45 7.90 11.32
CA ASN A 121 -9.84 9.01 12.19
C ASN A 121 -8.60 9.59 12.90
N GLN A 122 -8.81 10.50 13.85
CA GLN A 122 -7.74 11.13 14.63
C GLN A 122 -6.86 10.14 15.43
N THR A 123 -7.32 8.92 15.68
CA THR A 123 -6.55 7.87 16.38
C THR A 123 -5.75 6.97 15.44
N GLY A 124 -5.97 7.07 14.12
CA GLY A 124 -5.33 6.24 13.12
C GLY A 124 -6.33 5.44 12.29
N ILE A 125 -5.90 4.26 11.84
CA ILE A 125 -6.73 3.34 11.06
C ILE A 125 -7.72 2.64 12.00
N ILE A 126 -9.00 2.87 11.79
CA ILE A 126 -10.08 2.23 12.58
C ILE A 126 -10.68 1.02 11.90
N SER A 127 -10.58 0.93 10.57
CA SER A 127 -11.03 -0.22 9.81
C SER A 127 -10.19 -0.39 8.55
N SER A 128 -9.95 -1.64 8.20
CA SER A 128 -9.24 -2.05 6.99
C SER A 128 -10.00 -3.23 6.43
N THR A 129 -10.72 -3.02 5.33
CA THR A 129 -11.56 -4.07 4.71
C THR A 129 -10.83 -4.62 3.50
N GLY A 130 -10.69 -5.95 3.44
CA GLY A 130 -9.99 -6.63 2.35
C GLY A 130 -8.46 -6.65 2.49
N CYS A 131 -7.89 -5.86 3.40
CA CYS A 131 -6.54 -6.05 3.92
C CYS A 131 -6.58 -6.85 5.24
#